data_AF-A0A9W6AMT3-F1
#
_entry.id   AF-A0A9W6AMT3-F1
#
_cell.length_a   1.000
_cell.length_b   1.000
_cell.length_c   1.000
_cell.angle_alpha   90.00
_cell.angle_beta   90.00
_cell.angle_gamma   90.00
#
_symmetry.space_group_name_H-M   'P 1'
#
loop_
_entity.id
_entity.type
_entity.pdbx_description
1 polymer ?
#
loop_
_entity_poly.entity_id
_entity_poly.type
_entity_poly.pdbx_seq_one_letter_code
_entity_poly.pdbx_strand_id
1 'polypeptide(L)'
;MHSGARGTVSPGSLADAEVGWRKLCEYWEVNEGMGGLERVERMRSIPARELLEGALVNGVCVMPPVVDGVGMGWEVVRLPGVEGGAKFRDGGCGRRYPVEVMIGECEAESAGHFQESNITFSSLKETFTKSYPTPEAATRILQVYGLVEGASQRSLLSGLERFRSDAVFHLSIHRTIDALRTQRHNVSGDADSIQHFHIEFGNPFPGPTMGCAHHGVELIYLFDAFHEQLVGLDDLSTGQGVVKHMELVRRVQDHWIGFIVGRAVQKVSDKEVLVWGEDGDTRVEMFDEMSRWVERKRRLEVLGRDVKSMMRVFWALG
;
A
#
# COMPACT_ATOMS: atom_id res chain seq x y z
N MET A 1 -4.63 -5.52 -9.14
CA MET A 1 -4.30 -4.50 -8.13
C MET A 1 -2.95 -4.87 -7.54
N HIS A 2 -1.96 -3.99 -7.65
CA HIS A 2 -0.58 -4.24 -7.22
C HIS A 2 -0.23 -3.27 -6.11
N SER A 3 0.19 -3.80 -4.95
CA SER A 3 0.73 -3.01 -3.84
C SER A 3 -0.13 -1.78 -3.53
N GLY A 4 -1.45 -1.98 -3.56
CA GLY A 4 -2.42 -0.90 -3.46
C GLY A 4 -3.84 -1.38 -3.67
N ALA A 5 -4.75 -0.84 -2.87
CA ALA A 5 -6.16 -1.14 -2.89
C ALA A 5 -6.96 0.09 -2.41
N ARG A 6 -8.26 -0.10 -2.22
CA ARG A 6 -9.14 0.94 -1.69
C ARG A 6 -8.72 1.30 -0.26
N GLY A 7 -8.28 2.54 -0.06
CA GLY A 7 -7.78 3.03 1.23
C GLY A 7 -6.25 3.08 1.34
N THR A 8 -5.49 2.61 0.34
CA THR A 8 -4.06 2.93 0.21
C THR A 8 -3.90 4.46 0.08
N VAL A 9 -3.04 5.06 0.90
CA VAL A 9 -2.91 6.53 1.09
C VAL A 9 -4.14 7.21 1.75
N SER A 10 -5.19 6.45 2.10
CA SER A 10 -6.40 6.88 2.85
C SER A 10 -7.04 8.18 2.35
N PRO A 11 -8.06 8.13 1.48
CA PRO A 11 -8.70 9.33 0.96
C PRO A 11 -9.14 10.29 2.07
N GLY A 12 -8.84 11.57 1.87
CA GLY A 12 -9.09 12.63 2.84
C GLY A 12 -10.48 13.23 2.69
N SER A 13 -10.94 13.92 3.73
CA SER A 13 -12.10 14.79 3.59
C SER A 13 -11.73 16.04 2.79
N LEU A 14 -12.72 16.68 2.16
CA LEU A 14 -12.51 17.99 1.53
C LEU A 14 -11.96 19.02 2.54
N ALA A 15 -12.41 18.97 3.80
CA ALA A 15 -11.91 19.86 4.85
C ALA A 15 -10.41 19.68 5.14
N ASP A 16 -9.90 18.45 5.11
CA ASP A 16 -8.48 18.17 5.29
C ASP A 16 -7.65 18.67 4.11
N ALA A 17 -8.16 18.48 2.88
CA ALA A 17 -7.54 19.00 1.67
C ALA A 17 -7.44 20.54 1.69
N GLU A 18 -8.46 21.22 2.22
CA GLU A 18 -8.47 22.68 2.35
C GLU A 18 -7.46 23.24 3.36
N VAL A 19 -6.93 22.41 4.26
CA VAL A 19 -5.80 22.83 5.10
C VAL A 19 -4.53 22.99 4.24
N GLY A 20 -4.24 22.00 3.38
CA GLY A 20 -3.10 22.06 2.47
C GLY A 20 -3.25 23.18 1.44
N TRP A 21 -4.43 23.30 0.84
CA TRP A 21 -4.74 24.34 -0.13
C TRP A 21 -4.55 25.76 0.44
N ARG A 22 -5.01 26.02 1.67
CA ARG A 22 -4.83 27.34 2.32
C ARG A 22 -3.37 27.68 2.57
N LYS A 23 -2.56 26.74 3.08
CA LYS A 23 -1.11 26.97 3.25
C LYS A 23 -0.43 27.36 1.94
N LEU A 24 -0.79 26.68 0.86
CA LEU A 24 -0.30 27.01 -0.47
C LEU A 24 -0.74 28.41 -0.89
N CYS A 25 -2.04 28.73 -0.78
CA CYS A 25 -2.54 30.07 -1.11
C CYS A 25 -1.83 31.18 -0.31
N GLU A 26 -1.66 31.00 1.00
CA GLU A 26 -0.96 31.93 1.88
C GLU A 26 0.49 32.16 1.43
N TYR A 27 1.19 31.10 1.05
CA TYR A 27 2.59 31.17 0.61
C TYR A 27 2.80 32.05 -0.63
N TRP A 28 1.82 32.13 -1.54
CA TRP A 28 1.85 32.99 -2.73
C TRP A 28 0.94 34.22 -2.64
N GLU A 29 0.53 34.60 -1.42
CA GLU A 29 -0.30 35.78 -1.17
C GLU A 29 -1.63 35.76 -1.97
N VAL A 30 -2.17 34.56 -2.22
CA VAL A 30 -3.46 34.35 -2.86
C VAL A 30 -4.55 34.52 -1.82
N ASN A 31 -5.11 35.72 -1.75
CA ASN A 31 -5.99 36.17 -0.67
C ASN A 31 -7.29 35.34 -0.55
N GLU A 32 -7.74 35.09 0.70
CA GLU A 32 -9.04 34.46 0.98
C GLU A 32 -10.24 35.29 0.51
N GLY A 33 -10.07 36.60 0.31
CA GLY A 33 -11.09 37.48 -0.25
C GLY A 33 -11.33 37.31 -1.76
N MET A 34 -10.47 36.55 -2.45
CA MET A 34 -10.61 36.23 -3.88
C MET A 34 -11.63 35.10 -4.10
N GLY A 35 -12.37 35.17 -5.20
CA GLY A 35 -13.28 34.09 -5.59
C GLY A 35 -12.54 32.75 -5.77
N GLY A 36 -13.21 31.62 -5.54
CA GLY A 36 -12.58 30.29 -5.67
C GLY A 36 -11.92 30.07 -7.04
N LEU A 37 -12.58 30.48 -8.13
CA LEU A 37 -12.03 30.41 -9.49
C LEU A 37 -10.81 31.31 -9.67
N GLU A 38 -10.87 32.53 -9.12
CA GLU A 38 -9.79 33.51 -9.22
C GLU A 38 -8.51 33.01 -8.53
N ARG A 39 -8.67 32.36 -7.35
CA ARG A 39 -7.55 31.71 -6.66
C ARG A 39 -6.92 30.60 -7.50
N VAL A 40 -7.73 29.77 -8.15
CA VAL A 40 -7.23 28.72 -9.05
C VAL A 40 -6.48 29.32 -10.25
N GLU A 41 -7.02 30.36 -10.90
CA GLU A 41 -6.33 31.00 -12.02
C GLU A 41 -5.01 31.65 -11.58
N ARG A 42 -4.97 32.25 -10.39
CA ARG A 42 -3.73 32.79 -9.83
C ARG A 42 -2.69 31.69 -9.62
N MET A 43 -3.10 30.56 -9.04
CA MET A 43 -2.22 29.41 -8.83
C MET A 43 -1.72 28.81 -10.16
N ARG A 44 -2.55 28.77 -11.21
CA ARG A 44 -2.14 28.33 -12.55
C ARG A 44 -1.10 29.23 -13.22
N SER A 45 -1.02 30.51 -12.82
CA SER A 45 -0.01 31.44 -13.34
C SER A 45 1.38 31.21 -12.75
N ILE A 46 1.50 30.42 -11.68
CA ILE A 46 2.76 30.11 -11.01
C ILE A 46 3.48 28.99 -11.77
N PRO A 47 4.77 29.11 -12.08
CA PRO A 47 5.54 28.04 -12.70
C PRO A 47 5.50 26.74 -11.88
N ALA A 48 5.41 25.60 -12.57
CA ALA A 48 5.30 24.29 -11.91
C ALA A 48 6.43 24.01 -10.90
N ARG A 49 7.65 24.45 -11.20
CA ARG A 49 8.79 24.32 -10.29
C ARG A 49 8.56 25.07 -8.98
N GLU A 50 8.08 26.30 -9.06
CA GLU A 50 7.81 27.13 -7.89
C GLU A 50 6.68 26.51 -7.06
N LEU A 51 5.62 26.00 -7.70
CA LEU A 51 4.54 25.28 -7.02
C LEU A 51 5.06 24.09 -6.21
N LEU A 52 5.99 23.30 -6.77
CA LEU A 52 6.61 22.17 -6.07
C LEU A 52 7.50 22.63 -4.91
N GLU A 53 8.29 23.69 -5.10
CA GLU A 53 9.13 24.26 -4.04
C GLU A 53 8.26 24.79 -2.88
N GLY A 54 7.18 25.52 -3.18
CA GLY A 54 6.25 25.99 -2.15
C GLY A 54 5.51 24.85 -1.44
N ALA A 55 5.15 23.78 -2.16
CA ALA A 55 4.58 22.58 -1.55
C ALA A 55 5.54 21.93 -0.56
N LEU A 56 6.82 21.81 -0.91
CA LEU A 56 7.87 21.28 -0.02
C LEU A 56 8.04 22.16 1.22
N VAL A 57 8.16 23.49 1.05
CA VAL A 57 8.31 24.44 2.18
C VAL A 57 7.14 24.36 3.17
N ASN A 58 5.93 24.11 2.67
CA ASN A 58 4.72 24.05 3.48
C ASN A 58 4.38 22.64 4.00
N GLY A 59 5.21 21.64 3.69
CA GLY A 59 4.97 20.24 4.05
C GLY A 59 3.73 19.64 3.38
N VAL A 60 3.35 20.12 2.20
CA VAL A 60 2.24 19.60 1.38
C VAL A 60 2.82 18.62 0.34
N CYS A 61 3.42 17.53 0.84
CA CYS A 61 4.15 16.58 -0.01
C CYS A 61 3.26 15.50 -0.65
N VAL A 62 2.06 15.27 -0.10
CA VAL A 62 1.10 14.27 -0.60
C VAL A 62 -0.28 14.90 -0.67
N MET A 63 -0.93 14.80 -1.83
CA MET A 63 -2.32 15.19 -2.05
C MET A 63 -3.14 13.92 -2.29
N PRO A 64 -3.70 13.30 -1.23
CA PRO A 64 -4.49 12.09 -1.38
C PRO A 64 -5.78 12.36 -2.17
N PRO A 65 -6.41 11.32 -2.73
CA PRO A 65 -7.75 11.46 -3.30
C PRO A 65 -8.72 12.04 -2.27
N VAL A 66 -9.61 12.93 -2.70
CA VAL A 66 -10.54 13.66 -1.82
C VAL A 66 -11.96 13.15 -1.98
N VAL A 67 -12.63 12.90 -0.86
CA VAL A 67 -14.07 12.63 -0.86
C VAL A 67 -14.82 13.94 -1.02
N ASP A 68 -15.23 14.23 -2.26
CA ASP A 68 -15.87 15.48 -2.67
C ASP A 68 -17.41 15.37 -2.72
N GLY A 69 -17.96 14.16 -2.66
CA GLY A 69 -19.40 13.91 -2.80
C GLY A 69 -19.95 14.10 -4.22
N VAL A 70 -19.06 14.33 -5.21
CA VAL A 70 -19.40 14.51 -6.63
C VAL A 70 -18.77 13.40 -7.46
N GLY A 71 -17.43 13.36 -7.51
CA GLY A 71 -16.67 12.30 -8.19
C GLY A 71 -16.46 11.07 -7.30
N MET A 72 -16.41 11.28 -5.98
CA MET A 72 -16.15 10.23 -4.99
C MET A 72 -16.90 10.50 -3.69
N GLY A 73 -17.86 9.65 -3.35
CA GLY A 73 -18.52 9.67 -2.05
C GLY A 73 -17.88 8.72 -1.03
N TRP A 74 -18.23 8.88 0.24
CA TRP A 74 -17.73 8.01 1.32
C TRP A 74 -18.15 6.56 1.11
N GLU A 75 -19.22 6.27 0.39
CA GLU A 75 -19.63 4.92 -0.02
C GLU A 75 -18.70 4.30 -1.07
N VAL A 76 -17.91 5.10 -1.80
CA VAL A 76 -16.87 4.67 -2.76
C VAL A 76 -15.50 4.54 -2.11
N VAL A 77 -15.29 5.17 -0.93
CA VAL A 77 -14.06 5.05 -0.13
C VAL A 77 -14.17 4.06 1.03
N ARG A 78 -15.29 4.02 1.76
CA ARG A 78 -15.50 3.15 2.92
C ARG A 78 -15.80 1.72 2.52
N LEU A 79 -14.94 0.79 2.93
CA LEU A 79 -15.22 -0.63 2.77
C LEU A 79 -16.51 -0.95 3.55
N PRO A 80 -17.56 -1.47 2.88
CA PRO A 80 -18.81 -1.79 3.56
C PRO A 80 -18.55 -2.82 4.66
N GLY A 81 -19.08 -2.54 5.86
CA GLY A 81 -18.97 -3.43 7.03
C GLY A 81 -17.90 -3.05 8.06
N VAL A 82 -16.94 -2.16 7.74
CA VAL A 82 -15.89 -1.78 8.71
C VAL A 82 -16.15 -0.40 9.33
N GLU A 83 -16.73 0.54 8.60
CA GLU A 83 -17.01 1.90 9.11
C GLU A 83 -18.42 2.38 8.73
N GLY A 84 -19.40 1.95 9.54
CA GLY A 84 -20.73 2.55 9.60
C GLY A 84 -21.65 2.19 8.45
N GLY A 85 -22.31 1.03 8.53
CA GLY A 85 -23.69 0.74 8.08
C GLY A 85 -24.15 1.11 6.66
N ALA A 86 -23.28 1.66 5.81
CA ALA A 86 -23.66 2.19 4.51
C ALA A 86 -23.94 1.05 3.56
N LYS A 87 -25.22 0.85 3.25
CA LYS A 87 -25.66 0.00 2.14
C LYS A 87 -25.24 0.67 0.84
N PHE A 88 -24.70 -0.11 -0.10
CA PHE A 88 -24.48 0.37 -1.47
C PHE A 88 -25.80 0.96 -1.98
N ARG A 89 -25.79 2.23 -2.39
CA ARG A 89 -26.91 2.76 -3.18
C ARG A 89 -26.83 2.06 -4.53
N ASP A 90 -27.91 1.38 -4.90
CA ASP A 90 -28.08 0.75 -6.20
C ASP A 90 -28.13 1.86 -7.26
N GLY A 91 -26.94 2.33 -7.65
CA GLY A 91 -26.77 3.43 -8.57
C GLY A 91 -26.95 2.93 -9.99
N GLY A 92 -28.19 2.56 -10.35
CA GLY A 92 -28.79 2.55 -11.70
C GLY A 92 -27.99 2.07 -12.91
N CYS A 93 -26.82 1.46 -12.73
CA CYS A 93 -25.92 1.08 -13.79
C CYS A 93 -26.15 -0.42 -14.03
N GLY A 94 -26.82 -0.72 -15.15
CA GLY A 94 -27.31 -2.06 -15.48
C GLY A 94 -26.26 -3.17 -15.31
N ARG A 95 -26.75 -4.40 -15.09
CA ARG A 95 -26.02 -5.67 -14.97
C ARG A 95 -24.49 -5.51 -15.11
N ARG A 96 -23.81 -5.25 -13.99
CA ARG A 96 -22.37 -5.46 -13.93
C ARG A 96 -22.13 -6.97 -13.94
N TYR A 97 -21.49 -7.46 -14.99
CA TYR A 97 -21.00 -8.83 -15.02
C TYR A 97 -20.00 -9.00 -13.86
N PRO A 98 -20.02 -10.15 -13.17
CA PRO A 98 -19.06 -10.40 -12.13
C PRO A 98 -17.65 -10.40 -12.74
N VAL A 99 -16.68 -9.84 -12.03
CA VAL A 99 -15.30 -9.64 -12.53
C VAL A 99 -14.32 -10.49 -11.73
N GLU A 100 -13.39 -11.17 -12.39
CA GLU A 100 -12.25 -11.77 -11.68
C GLU A 100 -11.32 -10.65 -11.20
N VAL A 101 -10.89 -10.73 -9.94
CA VAL A 101 -10.00 -9.73 -9.33
C VAL A 101 -8.69 -10.39 -8.96
N MET A 102 -7.58 -9.88 -9.48
CA MET A 102 -6.25 -10.24 -9.01
C MET A 102 -5.68 -9.09 -8.17
N ILE A 103 -5.25 -9.39 -6.95
CA ILE A 103 -4.82 -8.41 -5.95
C ILE A 103 -3.68 -8.99 -5.11
N GLY A 104 -2.69 -8.17 -4.80
CA GLY A 104 -1.55 -8.63 -4.01
C GLY A 104 -0.58 -7.53 -3.65
N GLU A 105 0.48 -7.96 -3.00
CA GLU A 105 1.49 -7.13 -2.34
C GLU A 105 2.89 -7.75 -2.43
N CYS A 106 3.90 -6.97 -2.08
CA CYS A 106 5.27 -7.43 -1.87
C CYS A 106 5.57 -7.64 -0.38
N GLU A 107 6.48 -8.55 -0.02
CA GLU A 107 6.82 -8.84 1.39
C GLU A 107 7.25 -7.62 2.19
N ALA A 108 8.03 -6.73 1.58
CA ALA A 108 8.64 -5.61 2.26
C ALA A 108 8.35 -4.28 1.55
N GLU A 109 7.07 -3.93 1.38
CA GLU A 109 6.61 -2.71 0.69
C GLU A 109 7.38 -1.43 1.09
N SER A 110 7.72 -1.26 2.37
CA SER A 110 8.46 -0.10 2.86
C SER A 110 9.96 -0.29 3.05
N ALA A 111 10.55 -1.35 2.47
CA ALA A 111 11.99 -1.59 2.57
C ALA A 111 12.80 -0.39 2.06
N GLY A 112 13.83 -0.02 2.81
CA GLY A 112 14.72 1.06 2.45
C GLY A 112 14.32 2.43 2.99
N HIS A 113 13.09 2.58 3.50
CA HIS A 113 12.59 3.89 3.89
C HIS A 113 13.30 4.51 5.08
N PHE A 114 13.85 3.70 5.99
CA PHE A 114 14.48 4.18 7.23
C PHE A 114 15.99 3.89 7.31
N GLN A 115 16.64 3.55 6.20
CA GLN A 115 18.04 3.07 6.20
C GLN A 115 19.04 4.07 6.77
N GLU A 116 18.80 5.37 6.60
CA GLU A 116 19.67 6.43 7.11
C GLU A 116 19.13 7.09 8.39
N SER A 117 18.11 6.48 9.00
CA SER A 117 17.45 7.07 10.16
C SER A 117 18.21 6.81 11.46
N ASN A 118 18.35 7.85 12.28
CA ASN A 118 18.86 7.79 13.65
C ASN A 118 17.73 7.65 14.69
N ILE A 119 16.58 7.11 14.28
CA ILE A 119 15.44 6.86 15.17
C ILE A 119 15.85 6.01 16.37
N THR A 120 15.44 6.46 17.55
CA THR A 120 15.65 5.74 18.82
C THR A 120 14.34 5.16 19.33
N PHE A 121 14.41 4.16 20.20
CA PHE A 121 13.21 3.66 20.88
C PHE A 121 12.48 4.77 21.66
N SER A 122 13.22 5.70 22.28
CA SER A 122 12.63 6.83 23.01
C SER A 122 11.79 7.72 22.09
N SER A 123 12.33 8.10 20.93
CA SER A 123 11.61 8.94 19.96
C SER A 123 10.41 8.22 19.35
N LEU A 124 10.50 6.90 19.11
CA LEU A 124 9.35 6.09 18.70
C LEU A 124 8.28 6.07 19.78
N LYS A 125 8.64 5.74 21.02
CA LYS A 125 7.70 5.67 22.14
C LYS A 125 6.95 6.98 22.32
N GLU A 126 7.65 8.11 22.25
CA GLU A 126 7.05 9.44 22.32
C GLU A 126 6.07 9.67 21.15
N THR A 127 6.49 9.40 19.92
CA THR A 127 5.67 9.58 18.71
C THR A 127 4.40 8.76 18.75
N PHE A 128 4.50 7.47 19.10
CA PHE A 128 3.33 6.59 19.22
C PHE A 128 2.43 7.01 20.38
N THR A 129 2.98 7.37 21.54
CA THR A 129 2.18 7.82 22.70
C THR A 129 1.42 9.10 22.42
N LYS A 130 2.01 10.05 21.68
CA LYS A 130 1.34 11.28 21.24
C LYS A 130 0.25 11.01 20.19
N SER A 131 0.43 9.97 19.39
CA SER A 131 -0.46 9.68 18.26
C SER A 131 -1.67 8.84 18.64
N TYR A 132 -1.54 7.92 19.59
CA TYR A 132 -2.62 7.01 20.01
C TYR A 132 -3.48 7.58 21.16
N PRO A 133 -4.76 7.20 21.27
CA PRO A 133 -5.68 7.75 22.27
C PRO A 133 -5.30 7.39 23.71
N THR A 134 -4.58 6.29 23.92
CA THR A 134 -4.06 5.90 25.23
C THR A 134 -2.62 5.36 25.14
N PRO A 135 -1.82 5.47 26.22
CA PRO A 135 -0.47 4.89 26.27
C PRO A 135 -0.47 3.37 26.07
N GLU A 136 -1.49 2.65 26.53
CA GLU A 136 -1.63 1.21 26.36
C GLU A 136 -1.89 0.84 24.90
N ALA A 137 -2.64 1.68 24.16
CA ALA A 137 -2.84 1.50 22.73
C ALA A 137 -1.52 1.67 21.96
N ALA A 138 -0.76 2.72 22.26
CA ALA A 138 0.58 2.92 21.71
C ALA A 138 1.51 1.73 22.02
N THR A 139 1.54 1.29 23.29
CA THR A 139 2.40 0.19 23.76
C THR A 139 2.06 -1.12 23.05
N ARG A 140 0.78 -1.44 22.85
CA ARG A 140 0.37 -2.64 22.11
C ARG A 140 0.91 -2.64 20.69
N ILE A 141 0.84 -1.49 20.00
CA ILE A 141 1.36 -1.39 18.63
C ILE A 141 2.87 -1.59 18.63
N LEU A 142 3.59 -0.86 19.49
CA LEU A 142 5.05 -1.00 19.61
C LEU A 142 5.47 -2.46 19.83
N GLN A 143 4.80 -3.17 20.76
CA GLN A 143 5.07 -4.58 21.05
C GLN A 143 4.84 -5.51 19.86
N VAL A 144 3.73 -5.33 19.13
CA VAL A 144 3.36 -6.17 17.99
C VAL A 144 4.37 -6.05 16.83
N TYR A 145 5.06 -4.91 16.73
CA TYR A 145 6.12 -4.70 15.75
C TYR A 145 7.54 -4.93 16.28
N GLY A 146 7.67 -5.44 17.51
CA GLY A 146 8.98 -5.66 18.13
C GLY A 146 9.77 -4.37 18.40
N LEU A 147 9.09 -3.22 18.42
CA LEU A 147 9.66 -1.92 18.75
C LEU A 147 9.74 -1.81 20.27
N VAL A 148 10.80 -2.36 20.86
CA VAL A 148 10.97 -2.46 22.32
C VAL A 148 12.26 -1.82 22.79
N GLU A 149 12.31 -1.50 24.07
CA GLU A 149 13.52 -0.99 24.72
C GLU A 149 14.65 -2.03 24.66
N GLY A 150 15.87 -1.57 24.34
CA GLY A 150 17.04 -2.44 24.20
C GLY A 150 17.13 -3.20 22.87
N ALA A 151 16.15 -3.07 21.96
CA ALA A 151 16.27 -3.61 20.61
C ALA A 151 17.44 -2.94 19.85
N SER A 152 18.14 -3.74 19.03
CA SER A 152 19.19 -3.19 18.17
C SER A 152 18.62 -2.18 17.18
N GLN A 153 19.43 -1.22 16.70
CA GLN A 153 18.98 -0.26 15.68
C GLN A 153 18.41 -0.98 14.45
N ARG A 154 19.08 -2.04 13.97
CA ARG A 154 18.59 -2.88 12.87
C ARG A 154 17.20 -3.47 13.15
N SER A 155 16.96 -3.95 14.36
CA SER A 155 15.67 -4.52 14.76
C SER A 155 14.57 -3.44 14.83
N LEU A 156 14.90 -2.25 15.34
CA LEU A 156 13.96 -1.12 15.35
C LEU A 156 13.60 -0.68 13.93
N LEU A 157 14.58 -0.53 13.04
CA LEU A 157 14.35 -0.14 11.65
C LEU A 157 13.50 -1.20 10.92
N SER A 158 13.82 -2.48 11.06
CA SER A 158 13.05 -3.57 10.45
C SER A 158 11.61 -3.65 10.99
N GLY A 159 11.41 -3.47 12.30
CA GLY A 159 10.08 -3.40 12.90
C GLY A 159 9.28 -2.21 12.39
N LEU A 160 9.95 -1.08 12.16
CA LEU A 160 9.34 0.14 11.67
C LEU A 160 8.99 0.08 10.17
N GLU A 161 9.85 -0.51 9.35
CA GLU A 161 9.55 -0.83 7.95
C GLU A 161 8.32 -1.73 7.87
N ARG A 162 8.25 -2.77 8.71
CA ARG A 162 7.08 -3.66 8.78
C ARG A 162 5.80 -2.93 9.21
N PHE A 163 5.90 -2.06 10.21
CA PHE A 163 4.79 -1.19 10.62
C PHE A 163 4.30 -0.33 9.44
N ARG A 164 5.22 0.28 8.71
CA ARG A 164 4.88 1.15 7.57
C ARG A 164 4.28 0.36 6.40
N SER A 165 4.82 -0.82 6.08
CA SER A 165 4.24 -1.72 5.08
C SER A 165 2.81 -2.11 5.43
N ASP A 166 2.57 -2.52 6.69
CA ASP A 166 1.24 -2.89 7.17
C ASP A 166 0.28 -1.68 7.14
N ALA A 167 0.74 -0.51 7.57
CA ALA A 167 -0.07 0.71 7.68
C ALA A 167 -0.49 1.30 6.32
N VAL A 168 0.43 1.34 5.36
CA VAL A 168 0.19 2.00 4.08
C VAL A 168 -0.44 1.05 3.07
N PHE A 169 -0.04 -0.22 3.08
CA PHE A 169 -0.36 -1.17 2.02
C PHE A 169 -1.22 -2.33 2.54
N HIS A 170 -0.65 -3.21 3.38
CA HIS A 170 -1.25 -4.52 3.65
C HIS A 170 -2.62 -4.42 4.34
N LEU A 171 -2.84 -3.45 5.24
CA LEU A 171 -4.13 -3.30 5.90
C LEU A 171 -5.24 -2.98 4.88
N SER A 172 -4.98 -2.08 3.94
CA SER A 172 -5.94 -1.70 2.92
C SER A 172 -6.23 -2.83 1.93
N ILE A 173 -5.19 -3.60 1.56
CA ILE A 173 -5.31 -4.76 0.69
C ILE A 173 -6.13 -5.86 1.38
N HIS A 174 -5.77 -6.22 2.62
CA HIS A 174 -6.47 -7.23 3.40
C HIS A 174 -7.96 -6.88 3.58
N ARG A 175 -8.28 -5.64 3.99
CA ARG A 175 -9.67 -5.21 4.14
C ARG A 175 -10.41 -5.18 2.79
N THR A 176 -9.74 -4.84 1.69
CA THR A 176 -10.34 -4.87 0.35
C THR A 176 -10.70 -6.29 -0.06
N ILE A 177 -9.79 -7.24 0.16
CA ILE A 177 -10.05 -8.67 -0.09
C ILE A 177 -11.25 -9.15 0.72
N ASP A 178 -11.31 -8.86 2.02
CA ASP A 178 -12.43 -9.28 2.88
C ASP A 178 -13.76 -8.63 2.47
N ALA A 179 -13.73 -7.37 2.05
CA ALA A 179 -14.91 -6.70 1.52
C ALA A 179 -15.40 -7.34 0.21
N LEU A 180 -14.49 -7.66 -0.72
CA LEU A 180 -14.84 -8.35 -1.97
C LEU A 180 -15.44 -9.73 -1.70
N ARG A 181 -14.86 -10.50 -0.76
CA ARG A 181 -15.39 -11.80 -0.30
C ARG A 181 -16.80 -11.66 0.27
N THR A 182 -17.03 -10.65 1.11
CA THR A 182 -18.34 -10.40 1.74
C THR A 182 -19.39 -9.94 0.71
N GLN A 183 -18.97 -9.18 -0.31
CA GLN A 183 -19.84 -8.65 -1.35
C GLN A 183 -20.33 -9.73 -2.32
N ARG A 184 -19.49 -10.72 -2.68
CA ARG A 184 -19.72 -11.82 -3.64
C ARG A 184 -21.03 -12.61 -3.44
N HIS A 185 -21.76 -12.36 -2.35
CA HIS A 185 -23.00 -13.02 -2.00
C HIS A 185 -24.23 -12.09 -1.93
N ASN A 186 -24.08 -10.79 -2.24
CA ASN A 186 -25.07 -9.77 -1.85
C ASN A 186 -25.49 -8.74 -2.93
N VAL A 187 -24.71 -8.42 -3.99
CA VAL A 187 -25.04 -7.28 -4.89
C VAL A 187 -24.63 -7.52 -6.35
N SER A 188 -25.36 -6.94 -7.32
CA SER A 188 -25.03 -6.94 -8.75
C SER A 188 -23.74 -6.14 -9.06
N GLY A 189 -22.59 -6.79 -8.88
CA GLY A 189 -21.25 -6.30 -9.23
C GLY A 189 -20.13 -7.16 -8.63
N ASP A 190 -20.43 -8.44 -8.41
CA ASP A 190 -19.64 -9.35 -7.58
C ASP A 190 -18.24 -9.62 -8.16
N ALA A 191 -17.24 -9.73 -7.28
CA ALA A 191 -15.98 -10.37 -7.69
C ALA A 191 -16.28 -11.85 -7.97
N ASP A 192 -16.13 -12.29 -9.22
CA ASP A 192 -16.38 -13.70 -9.59
C ASP A 192 -15.38 -14.63 -8.92
N SER A 193 -14.13 -14.19 -8.83
CA SER A 193 -13.05 -14.86 -8.11
C SER A 193 -12.06 -13.81 -7.60
N ILE A 194 -11.33 -14.14 -6.53
CA ILE A 194 -10.28 -13.28 -5.96
C ILE A 194 -8.98 -14.07 -5.97
N GLN A 195 -8.05 -13.64 -6.83
CA GLN A 195 -6.71 -14.21 -6.96
C GLN A 195 -5.76 -13.38 -6.08
N HIS A 196 -5.57 -13.81 -4.83
CA HIS A 196 -4.62 -13.18 -3.91
C HIS A 196 -3.21 -13.66 -4.22
N PHE A 197 -2.28 -12.74 -4.50
CA PHE A 197 -0.87 -13.04 -4.69
C PHE A 197 0.03 -12.31 -3.69
N HIS A 198 1.22 -12.86 -3.46
CA HIS A 198 2.24 -12.28 -2.59
C HIS A 198 3.63 -12.45 -3.21
N ILE A 199 4.42 -11.38 -3.27
CA ILE A 199 5.75 -11.35 -3.90
C ILE A 199 6.87 -11.41 -2.86
N GLU A 200 7.79 -12.35 -3.01
CA GLU A 200 8.99 -12.54 -2.17
C GLU A 200 10.29 -12.47 -2.97
N PHE A 201 10.28 -12.58 -4.30
CA PHE A 201 11.48 -12.33 -5.09
C PHE A 201 11.95 -10.88 -4.94
N GLY A 202 13.27 -10.72 -4.85
CA GLY A 202 13.89 -9.43 -4.54
C GLY A 202 14.28 -8.59 -5.74
N ASN A 203 14.63 -7.33 -5.47
CA ASN A 203 15.30 -6.46 -6.42
C ASN A 203 16.67 -7.07 -6.80
N PRO A 204 16.91 -7.37 -8.09
CA PRO A 204 18.15 -8.02 -8.49
C PRO A 204 19.32 -7.05 -8.63
N PHE A 205 19.07 -5.74 -8.59
CA PHE A 205 20.09 -4.73 -8.84
C PHE A 205 20.86 -4.34 -7.58
N PRO A 206 22.17 -4.04 -7.71
CA PRO A 206 22.97 -3.56 -6.61
C PRO A 206 22.39 -2.30 -5.98
N GLY A 207 22.35 -2.25 -4.66
CA GLY A 207 21.88 -1.09 -3.92
C GLY A 207 21.33 -1.46 -2.55
N PRO A 208 20.80 -0.46 -1.82
CA PRO A 208 20.35 -0.68 -0.45
C PRO A 208 19.16 -1.62 -0.32
N THR A 209 18.38 -1.83 -1.38
CA THR A 209 17.23 -2.75 -1.40
C THR A 209 17.49 -4.01 -2.22
N MET A 210 18.74 -4.31 -2.57
CA MET A 210 19.11 -5.53 -3.29
C MET A 210 18.64 -6.76 -2.51
N GLY A 211 17.96 -7.68 -3.20
CA GLY A 211 17.37 -8.89 -2.62
C GLY A 211 16.09 -8.65 -1.83
N CYS A 212 15.61 -7.41 -1.68
CA CYS A 212 14.35 -7.13 -0.98
C CYS A 212 13.17 -7.13 -1.96
N ALA A 213 12.10 -7.83 -1.60
CA ALA A 213 10.81 -7.75 -2.30
C ALA A 213 10.09 -6.45 -1.89
N HIS A 214 10.59 -5.32 -2.37
CA HIS A 214 10.09 -4.00 -2.01
C HIS A 214 8.94 -3.53 -2.92
N HIS A 215 8.32 -2.39 -2.56
CA HIS A 215 7.25 -1.81 -3.36
C HIS A 215 7.64 -1.63 -4.83
N GLY A 216 6.82 -2.16 -5.74
CA GLY A 216 7.01 -2.05 -7.19
C GLY A 216 8.09 -2.96 -7.79
N VAL A 217 8.72 -3.85 -7.00
CA VAL A 217 9.75 -4.78 -7.51
C VAL A 217 9.22 -5.71 -8.60
N GLU A 218 7.95 -6.08 -8.51
CA GLU A 218 7.27 -6.95 -9.46
C GLU A 218 7.13 -6.31 -10.84
N LEU A 219 7.17 -4.98 -10.93
CA LEU A 219 7.10 -4.24 -12.18
C LEU A 219 8.33 -4.47 -13.06
N ILE A 220 9.49 -4.79 -12.45
CA ILE A 220 10.71 -5.18 -13.17
C ILE A 220 10.41 -6.36 -14.09
N TYR A 221 9.73 -7.37 -13.55
CA TYR A 221 9.45 -8.64 -14.24
C TYR A 221 8.17 -8.59 -15.06
N LEU A 222 7.13 -7.90 -14.57
CA LEU A 222 5.86 -7.76 -15.26
C LEU A 222 6.02 -7.05 -16.61
N PHE A 223 6.83 -6.00 -16.66
CA PHE A 223 7.02 -5.19 -17.87
C PHE A 223 8.34 -5.44 -18.58
N ASP A 224 9.19 -6.32 -18.07
CA ASP A 224 10.54 -6.52 -18.60
C ASP A 224 11.32 -5.19 -18.69
N ALA A 225 11.22 -4.38 -17.63
CA ALA A 225 11.63 -2.96 -17.64
C ALA A 225 13.15 -2.76 -17.77
N PHE A 226 13.94 -3.81 -17.64
CA PHE A 226 15.40 -3.81 -17.63
C PHE A 226 15.99 -5.04 -18.36
N HIS A 227 15.41 -5.38 -19.51
CA HIS A 227 15.71 -6.61 -20.26
C HIS A 227 17.20 -6.93 -20.36
N GLU A 228 18.01 -6.00 -20.89
CA GLU A 228 19.45 -6.22 -21.11
C GLU A 228 20.19 -6.47 -19.79
N GLN A 229 19.82 -5.78 -18.72
CA GLN A 229 20.42 -5.96 -17.40
C GLN A 229 20.04 -7.32 -16.79
N LEU A 230 18.80 -7.76 -16.96
CA LEU A 230 18.35 -9.08 -16.50
C LEU A 230 19.04 -10.21 -17.27
N VAL A 231 19.21 -10.08 -18.60
CA VAL A 231 20.01 -11.02 -19.41
C VAL A 231 21.45 -11.07 -18.92
N GLY A 232 22.07 -9.91 -18.70
CA GLY A 232 23.43 -9.83 -18.17
C GLY A 232 23.58 -10.50 -16.79
N LEU A 233 22.58 -10.36 -15.91
CA LEU A 233 22.56 -11.05 -14.61
C LEU A 233 22.41 -12.57 -14.76
N ASP A 234 21.60 -13.04 -15.70
CA ASP A 234 21.44 -14.47 -15.98
C ASP A 234 22.72 -15.12 -16.52
N ASP A 235 23.46 -14.40 -17.35
CA ASP A 235 24.76 -14.82 -17.91
C ASP A 235 25.84 -14.91 -16.84
N LEU A 236 25.81 -14.02 -15.84
CA LEU A 236 26.72 -14.03 -14.69
C LEU A 236 26.36 -15.09 -13.64
N SER A 237 25.08 -15.50 -13.61
CA SER A 237 24.53 -16.41 -12.61
C SER A 237 24.89 -17.88 -12.92
N THR A 238 25.91 -18.40 -12.24
CA THR A 238 26.36 -19.80 -12.36
C THR A 238 26.10 -20.59 -11.07
N GLY A 239 25.17 -21.57 -11.11
CA GLY A 239 24.87 -22.43 -9.95
C GLY A 239 23.43 -22.96 -9.94
N GLN A 240 23.19 -24.05 -9.20
CA GLN A 240 21.83 -24.52 -8.89
C GLN A 240 21.21 -23.61 -7.82
N GLY A 241 19.93 -23.26 -7.98
CA GLY A 241 19.19 -22.42 -7.02
C GLY A 241 19.38 -20.91 -7.21
N VAL A 242 20.02 -20.47 -8.29
CA VAL A 242 20.07 -19.04 -8.65
C VAL A 242 18.85 -18.70 -9.48
N VAL A 243 18.17 -17.60 -9.13
CA VAL A 243 17.03 -17.08 -9.90
C VAL A 243 17.47 -16.82 -11.33
N LYS A 244 16.78 -17.43 -12.30
CA LYS A 244 16.89 -17.05 -13.71
C LYS A 244 15.87 -15.96 -14.00
N HIS A 245 16.33 -14.72 -14.09
CA HIS A 245 15.51 -13.54 -14.21
C HIS A 245 14.67 -13.55 -15.49
N MET A 246 15.22 -13.99 -16.63
CA MET A 246 14.45 -14.08 -17.87
C MET A 246 13.39 -15.17 -17.83
N GLU A 247 13.61 -16.23 -17.05
CA GLU A 247 12.58 -17.23 -16.76
C GLU A 247 11.49 -16.64 -15.84
N LEU A 248 11.88 -15.88 -14.82
CA LEU A 248 10.94 -15.19 -13.94
C LEU A 248 10.10 -14.14 -14.71
N VAL A 249 10.68 -13.36 -15.63
CA VAL A 249 9.96 -12.46 -16.54
C VAL A 249 8.87 -13.24 -17.29
N ARG A 250 9.25 -14.36 -17.94
CA ARG A 250 8.29 -15.18 -18.69
C ARG A 250 7.18 -15.72 -17.80
N ARG A 251 7.51 -16.28 -16.63
CA ARG A 251 6.51 -16.83 -15.69
C ARG A 251 5.54 -15.76 -15.19
N VAL A 252 6.04 -14.60 -14.78
CA VAL A 252 5.20 -13.48 -14.34
C VAL A 252 4.32 -12.99 -15.49
N GLN A 253 4.89 -12.75 -16.67
CA GLN A 253 4.11 -12.29 -17.83
C GLN A 253 3.06 -13.31 -18.27
N ASP A 254 3.40 -14.59 -18.36
CA ASP A 254 2.47 -15.65 -18.73
C ASP A 254 1.30 -15.75 -17.74
N HIS A 255 1.58 -15.61 -16.44
CA HIS A 255 0.54 -15.61 -15.41
C HIS A 255 -0.37 -14.39 -15.53
N TRP A 256 0.18 -13.18 -15.65
CA TRP A 256 -0.61 -11.95 -15.73
C TRP A 256 -1.39 -11.84 -17.04
N ILE A 257 -0.75 -12.09 -18.17
CA ILE A 257 -1.41 -12.11 -19.49
C ILE A 257 -2.46 -13.21 -19.48
N GLY A 258 -2.13 -14.39 -18.95
CA GLY A 258 -3.06 -15.49 -18.84
C GLY A 258 -4.31 -15.15 -18.04
N PHE A 259 -4.15 -14.48 -16.88
CA PHE A 259 -5.27 -13.94 -16.12
C PHE A 259 -6.09 -12.92 -16.94
N ILE A 260 -5.44 -11.95 -17.58
CA ILE A 260 -6.12 -10.88 -18.34
C ILE A 260 -6.94 -11.44 -19.52
N VAL A 261 -6.38 -12.40 -20.26
CA VAL A 261 -7.00 -12.95 -21.48
C VAL A 261 -7.81 -14.23 -21.22
N GLY A 262 -7.99 -14.62 -19.95
CA GLY A 262 -8.80 -15.77 -19.55
C GLY A 262 -8.20 -17.14 -19.90
N ARG A 263 -6.86 -17.26 -19.99
CA ARG A 263 -6.17 -18.55 -20.12
C ARG A 263 -6.06 -19.25 -18.77
N ALA A 264 -5.83 -20.56 -18.82
CA ALA A 264 -5.54 -21.35 -17.63
C ALA A 264 -4.24 -20.86 -16.97
N VAL A 265 -4.36 -20.30 -15.77
CA VAL A 265 -3.26 -19.93 -14.88
C VAL A 265 -3.52 -20.56 -13.52
N GLN A 266 -2.47 -20.65 -12.69
CA GLN A 266 -2.65 -21.12 -11.32
C GLN A 266 -3.60 -20.19 -10.58
N LYS A 267 -4.78 -20.70 -10.20
CA LYS A 267 -5.76 -19.98 -9.40
C LYS A 267 -5.69 -20.41 -7.95
N VAL A 268 -6.09 -19.52 -7.06
CA VAL A 268 -6.22 -19.78 -5.62
C VAL A 268 -7.67 -19.61 -5.19
N SER A 269 -8.05 -20.33 -4.13
CA SER A 269 -9.33 -20.17 -3.46
C SER A 269 -9.32 -18.94 -2.53
N ASP A 270 -10.50 -18.60 -2.02
CA ASP A 270 -10.68 -17.47 -1.10
C ASP A 270 -9.90 -17.61 0.22
N LYS A 271 -9.29 -18.78 0.53
CA LYS A 271 -8.49 -18.99 1.75
C LYS A 271 -7.00 -19.15 1.46
N GLU A 272 -6.63 -19.04 0.19
CA GLU A 272 -5.29 -19.31 -0.30
C GLU A 272 -4.65 -18.03 -0.84
N VAL A 273 -3.32 -18.00 -0.80
CA VAL A 273 -2.50 -16.96 -1.42
C VAL A 273 -1.47 -17.61 -2.32
N LEU A 274 -1.32 -17.09 -3.53
CA LEU A 274 -0.29 -17.49 -4.48
C LEU A 274 0.99 -16.74 -4.15
N VAL A 275 1.97 -17.43 -3.60
CA VAL A 275 3.24 -16.84 -3.23
C VAL A 275 4.28 -17.06 -4.32
N TRP A 276 4.88 -15.96 -4.79
CA TRP A 276 6.04 -15.94 -5.67
C TRP A 276 7.30 -15.85 -4.81
N GLY A 277 7.95 -16.99 -4.59
CA GLY A 277 9.08 -17.17 -3.69
C GLY A 277 10.34 -16.37 -4.05
N GLU A 278 11.28 -16.32 -3.11
CA GLU A 278 12.58 -15.64 -3.26
C GLU A 278 13.40 -16.20 -4.44
N ASP A 279 13.24 -17.48 -4.73
CA ASP A 279 13.84 -18.22 -5.85
C ASP A 279 13.06 -18.06 -7.17
N GLY A 280 11.94 -17.32 -7.15
CA GLY A 280 11.03 -17.13 -8.26
C GLY A 280 10.00 -18.25 -8.43
N ASP A 281 10.04 -19.31 -7.62
CA ASP A 281 9.06 -20.40 -7.69
C ASP A 281 7.73 -20.02 -7.06
N THR A 282 6.65 -20.62 -7.56
CA THR A 282 5.30 -20.35 -7.05
C THR A 282 4.82 -21.44 -6.12
N ARG A 283 4.19 -21.06 -5.00
CA ARG A 283 3.54 -21.98 -4.08
C ARG A 283 2.20 -21.42 -3.60
N VAL A 284 1.29 -22.31 -3.21
CA VAL A 284 0.01 -21.92 -2.63
C VAL A 284 0.10 -22.09 -1.11
N GLU A 285 -0.28 -21.05 -0.39
CA GLU A 285 -0.27 -21.05 1.06
C GLU A 285 -1.65 -20.77 1.64
N MET A 286 -1.97 -21.44 2.75
CA MET A 286 -3.24 -21.27 3.45
C MET A 286 -3.16 -20.05 4.38
N PHE A 287 -3.96 -19.03 4.07
CA PHE A 287 -3.97 -17.75 4.76
C PHE A 287 -4.41 -17.87 6.24
N ASP A 288 -5.23 -18.86 6.55
CA ASP A 288 -5.76 -19.08 7.90
C ASP A 288 -4.97 -20.09 8.74
N GLU A 289 -4.04 -20.83 8.15
CA GLU A 289 -3.37 -21.95 8.80
C GLU A 289 -1.88 -21.71 9.01
N MET A 290 -1.21 -21.03 8.08
CA MET A 290 0.24 -20.82 8.19
C MET A 290 0.54 -19.68 9.16
N SER A 291 1.46 -19.96 10.10
CA SER A 291 1.78 -19.10 11.24
C SER A 291 2.12 -17.66 10.84
N ARG A 292 2.81 -17.46 9.72
CA ARG A 292 3.20 -16.13 9.23
C ARG A 292 2.00 -15.28 8.80
N TRP A 293 0.99 -15.89 8.17
CA TRP A 293 -0.24 -15.21 7.77
C TRP A 293 -1.13 -14.92 8.97
N VAL A 294 -1.24 -15.88 9.89
CA VAL A 294 -1.94 -15.70 11.17
C VAL A 294 -1.34 -14.53 11.95
N GLU A 295 -0.01 -14.47 12.04
CA GLU A 295 0.67 -13.36 12.70
C GLU A 295 0.46 -12.03 11.95
N ARG A 296 0.59 -12.01 10.62
CA ARG A 296 0.29 -10.80 9.83
C ARG A 296 -1.14 -10.30 10.08
N LYS A 297 -2.16 -11.16 9.98
CA LYS A 297 -3.55 -10.82 10.29
C LYS A 297 -3.70 -10.22 11.68
N ARG A 298 -3.10 -10.84 12.70
CA ARG A 298 -3.11 -10.31 14.06
C ARG A 298 -2.55 -8.89 14.13
N ARG A 299 -1.46 -8.59 13.42
CA ARG A 299 -0.91 -7.22 13.37
C ARG A 299 -1.90 -6.26 12.72
N LEU A 300 -2.44 -6.62 11.57
CA LEU A 300 -3.40 -5.81 10.82
C LEU A 300 -4.69 -5.56 11.63
N GLU A 301 -5.16 -6.55 12.40
CA GLU A 301 -6.30 -6.40 13.31
C GLU A 301 -6.02 -5.38 14.41
N VAL A 302 -4.84 -5.43 15.05
CA VAL A 302 -4.47 -4.46 16.10
C VAL A 302 -4.33 -3.06 15.49
N LEU A 303 -3.67 -2.96 14.34
CA LEU A 303 -3.45 -1.71 13.61
C LEU A 303 -4.78 -1.07 13.15
N GLY A 304 -5.70 -1.89 12.65
CA GLY A 304 -7.00 -1.46 12.15
C GLY A 304 -7.97 -0.91 13.19
N ARG A 305 -7.67 -1.03 14.50
CA ARG A 305 -8.51 -0.48 15.58
C ARG A 305 -8.48 1.04 15.66
N ASP A 306 -7.39 1.66 15.21
CA ASP A 306 -7.27 3.13 15.19
C ASP A 306 -6.44 3.61 13.99
N VAL A 307 -7.07 3.56 12.82
CA VAL A 307 -6.47 3.99 11.54
C VAL A 307 -6.05 5.47 11.59
N LYS A 308 -6.79 6.32 12.30
CA LYS A 308 -6.47 7.76 12.39
C LYS A 308 -5.17 7.97 13.17
N SER A 309 -4.96 7.25 14.27
CA SER A 309 -3.70 7.26 15.02
C SER A 309 -2.55 6.66 14.25
N MET A 310 -2.77 5.56 13.55
CA MET A 310 -1.78 4.96 12.65
C MET A 310 -1.29 5.98 11.62
N MET A 311 -2.21 6.68 10.95
CA MET A 311 -1.83 7.68 9.95
C MET A 311 -1.09 8.88 10.57
N ARG A 312 -1.43 9.29 11.80
CA ARG A 312 -0.65 10.32 12.52
C ARG A 312 0.80 9.88 12.74
N VAL A 313 1.04 8.63 13.10
CA VAL A 313 2.41 8.10 13.23
C VAL A 313 3.11 8.09 11.88
N PHE A 314 2.44 7.63 10.82
CA PHE A 314 3.00 7.62 9.46
C PHE A 314 3.50 9.01 9.05
N TRP A 315 2.67 10.05 9.22
CA TRP A 315 3.03 11.43 8.88
C TRP A 315 4.09 12.04 9.81
N ALA A 316 4.23 11.54 11.04
CA ALA A 316 5.25 12.02 11.97
C ALA A 316 6.63 11.38 11.73
N LEU A 317 6.69 10.27 10.99
CA LEU A 317 7.90 9.50 10.73
C LEU A 317 8.40 9.58 9.28
N GLY A 318 7.61 10.17 8.38
CA GLY A 318 7.98 10.47 7.00
C GLY A 318 8.46 11.91 6.84
#